data_AF-A0A9X9YBP0-F1
#
_entry.id   AF-A0A9X9YBP0-F1
#
_cell.length_a   1.000
_cell.length_b   1.000
_cell.length_c   1.000
_cell.angle_alpha   90.00
_cell.angle_beta   90.00
_cell.angle_gamma   90.00
#
_symmetry.space_group_name_H-M   'P 1'
#
loop_
_entity.id
_entity.type
_entity.pdbx_description
1 polymer ?
#
loop_
_entity_poly.entity_id
_entity_poly.type
_entity_poly.pdbx_seq_one_letter_code
_entity_poly.pdbx_strand_id
1 'polypeptide(L)'
;MRLTHDAAACATFPGLRQVGIARGRDEILLEAPGVLGDGGNSGFQAINLAVQCGATKLILVGFDMRLDRGIHWHGKHDRGLNNPTERNIAKWRGIIDGCAPRLAELGVAVINASAVSALEAYPKMSLIEALQC
;
A
#
# COMPACT_ATOMS: atom_id res chain seq x y z
N MET A 1 -17.12 -6.80 6.69
CA MET A 1 -16.62 -7.42 5.45
C MET A 1 -15.33 -8.17 5.76
N ARG A 2 -15.09 -9.36 5.21
CA ARG A 2 -13.83 -10.12 5.39
C ARG A 2 -13.22 -10.43 4.02
N LEU A 3 -11.96 -10.07 3.84
CA LEU A 3 -11.27 -10.12 2.54
C LEU A 3 -10.03 -11.00 2.61
N THR A 4 -9.66 -11.62 1.49
CA THR A 4 -8.41 -12.41 1.35
C THR A 4 -7.89 -12.35 -0.08
N HIS A 5 -6.57 -12.36 -0.29
CA HIS A 5 -6.01 -12.56 -1.63
C HIS A 5 -5.83 -14.05 -1.99
N ASP A 6 -5.96 -14.94 -1.00
CA ASP A 6 -5.82 -16.38 -1.18
C ASP A 6 -7.16 -17.00 -1.62
N ALA A 7 -7.20 -17.50 -2.86
CA ALA A 7 -8.37 -18.15 -3.42
C ALA A 7 -8.76 -19.43 -2.67
N ALA A 8 -7.78 -20.19 -2.17
CA ALA A 8 -8.03 -21.44 -1.46
C ALA A 8 -8.76 -21.17 -0.13
N ALA A 9 -8.38 -20.10 0.58
CA ALA A 9 -9.05 -19.68 1.80
C ALA A 9 -10.55 -19.38 1.59
N CYS A 10 -10.94 -18.84 0.43
CA CYS A 10 -12.37 -18.61 0.11
C CYS A 10 -13.18 -19.91 0.03
N ALA A 11 -12.57 -21.02 -0.42
CA ALA A 11 -13.24 -22.32 -0.46
C ALA A 11 -13.38 -22.95 0.93
N THR A 12 -12.44 -22.66 1.84
CA THR A 12 -12.42 -23.21 3.20
C THR A 12 -13.26 -22.40 4.19
N PHE A 13 -13.30 -21.08 4.06
CA PHE A 13 -13.90 -20.19 5.05
C PHE A 13 -15.08 -19.40 4.48
N PRO A 14 -16.33 -19.81 4.77
CA PRO A 14 -17.52 -19.09 4.34
C PRO A 14 -17.51 -17.61 4.77
N GLY A 15 -17.88 -16.74 3.84
CA GLY A 15 -17.95 -15.28 4.08
C GLY A 15 -16.64 -14.52 3.84
N LEU A 16 -15.54 -15.20 3.49
CA LEU A 16 -14.39 -14.54 2.88
C LEU A 16 -14.71 -14.17 1.42
N ARG A 17 -14.33 -12.96 1.02
CA ARG A 17 -14.36 -12.52 -0.38
C ARG A 17 -12.94 -12.35 -0.89
N GLN A 18 -12.69 -12.84 -2.10
CA GLN A 18 -11.38 -12.71 -2.71
C GLN A 18 -11.13 -11.27 -3.19
N VAL A 19 -9.91 -10.78 -2.99
CA VAL A 19 -9.34 -9.64 -3.71
C VAL A 19 -8.30 -10.14 -4.71
N GLY A 20 -8.41 -9.69 -5.95
CA GLY A 20 -7.48 -10.00 -7.04
C GLY A 20 -6.42 -8.91 -7.19
N ILE A 21 -5.24 -9.30 -7.67
CA ILE A 21 -4.16 -8.37 -8.04
C ILE A 21 -4.00 -8.38 -9.56
N ALA A 22 -4.21 -7.23 -10.19
CA ALA A 22 -4.02 -7.03 -11.63
C ALA A 22 -2.52 -6.89 -11.93
N ARG A 23 -1.88 -8.02 -12.26
CA ARG A 23 -0.43 -8.09 -12.51
C ARG A 23 0.02 -7.12 -13.60
N GLY A 24 1.11 -6.40 -13.33
CA GLY A 24 1.69 -5.41 -14.24
C GLY A 24 0.94 -4.08 -14.33
N ARG A 25 -0.19 -3.92 -13.62
CA ARG A 25 -0.91 -2.64 -13.51
C ARG A 25 -0.49 -1.94 -12.23
N ASP A 26 0.47 -1.04 -12.31
CA ASP A 26 1.03 -0.31 -11.17
C ASP A 26 0.28 1.01 -10.91
N GLU A 27 -1.07 0.95 -10.80
CA GLU A 27 -1.93 2.13 -10.62
C GLU A 27 -3.16 1.84 -9.72
N ILE A 28 -3.83 2.89 -9.24
CA ILE A 28 -5.05 2.77 -8.42
C ILE A 28 -6.24 2.39 -9.30
N LEU A 29 -6.70 1.14 -9.20
CA LEU A 29 -7.79 0.60 -10.00
C LEU A 29 -9.15 0.77 -9.31
N LEU A 30 -10.18 1.12 -10.08
CA LEU A 30 -11.55 1.34 -9.61
C LEU A 30 -12.60 0.70 -10.53
N GLU A 31 -12.18 0.10 -11.65
CA GLU A 31 -13.05 -0.45 -12.70
C GLU A 31 -13.86 -1.64 -12.20
N ALA A 32 -13.31 -2.42 -11.27
CA ALA A 32 -13.96 -3.58 -10.67
C ALA A 32 -13.67 -3.65 -9.16
N PRO A 33 -14.69 -3.67 -8.30
CA PRO A 33 -14.50 -3.84 -6.86
C PRO A 33 -13.75 -5.15 -6.54
N GLY A 34 -12.74 -5.05 -5.67
CA GLY A 34 -11.91 -6.18 -5.27
C GLY A 34 -10.80 -6.53 -6.26
N VAL A 35 -10.61 -5.77 -7.35
CA VAL A 35 -9.42 -5.87 -8.22
C VAL A 35 -8.49 -4.71 -7.92
N LEU A 36 -7.29 -5.01 -7.43
CA LEU A 36 -6.29 -4.03 -7.01
C LEU A 36 -5.13 -3.99 -8.00
N GLY A 37 -4.49 -2.83 -8.16
CA GLY A 37 -3.22 -2.74 -8.88
C GLY A 37 -2.11 -3.55 -8.18
N ASP A 38 -1.09 -3.93 -8.94
CA ASP A 38 0.04 -4.73 -8.44
C ASP A 38 0.89 -3.92 -7.46
N GLY A 39 1.57 -2.87 -7.96
CA GLY A 39 2.43 -1.96 -7.19
C GLY A 39 3.68 -2.62 -6.60
N GLY A 40 3.77 -3.96 -6.64
CA GLY A 40 4.89 -4.76 -6.18
C GLY A 40 5.04 -4.84 -4.67
N ASN A 41 4.14 -4.28 -3.87
CA ASN A 41 4.12 -4.43 -2.41
C ASN A 41 2.70 -4.32 -1.84
N SER A 42 2.48 -4.91 -0.66
CA SER A 42 1.17 -4.92 0.00
C SER A 42 0.71 -3.55 0.49
N GLY A 43 1.63 -2.62 0.76
CA GLY A 43 1.29 -1.25 1.14
C GLY A 43 0.55 -0.51 0.02
N PHE A 44 1.01 -0.64 -1.23
CA PHE A 44 0.32 -0.11 -2.40
C PHE A 44 -1.08 -0.72 -2.57
N GLN A 45 -1.19 -2.03 -2.42
CA GLN A 45 -2.47 -2.75 -2.54
C GLN A 45 -3.45 -2.32 -1.46
N ALA A 46 -2.97 -2.07 -0.24
CA ALA A 46 -3.77 -1.53 0.85
C ALA A 46 -4.28 -0.11 0.56
N ILE A 47 -3.46 0.76 -0.05
CA ILE A 47 -3.90 2.09 -0.52
C ILE A 47 -5.05 1.93 -1.53
N ASN A 48 -4.88 1.11 -2.57
CA ASN A 48 -5.93 0.91 -3.57
C ASN A 48 -7.22 0.36 -2.95
N LEU A 49 -7.11 -0.62 -2.05
CA LEU A 49 -8.25 -1.21 -1.37
C LEU A 49 -8.99 -0.20 -0.49
N ALA A 50 -8.27 0.65 0.24
CA ALA A 50 -8.86 1.69 1.07
C ALA A 50 -9.65 2.70 0.23
N VAL A 51 -9.11 3.09 -0.94
CA VAL A 51 -9.82 3.96 -1.90
C VAL A 51 -11.10 3.29 -2.41
N GLN A 52 -11.06 2.01 -2.79
CA GLN A 52 -12.27 1.28 -3.19
C GLN A 52 -13.31 1.15 -2.06
N CYS A 53 -12.86 1.17 -0.80
CA CYS A 53 -13.73 1.21 0.37
C CYS A 53 -14.28 2.60 0.70
N GLY A 54 -13.95 3.63 -0.11
CA GLY A 54 -14.45 5.00 0.05
C GLY A 54 -13.66 5.85 1.06
N ALA A 55 -12.43 5.47 1.39
CA ALA A 55 -11.60 6.28 2.27
C ALA A 55 -11.24 7.62 1.61
N THR A 56 -11.56 8.73 2.29
CA THR A 56 -11.21 10.09 1.85
C THR A 56 -9.94 10.63 2.51
N LYS A 57 -9.43 9.95 3.54
CA LYS A 57 -8.17 10.25 4.22
C LYS A 57 -7.37 8.97 4.44
N LEU A 58 -6.11 8.96 4.01
CA LEU A 58 -5.14 7.88 4.23
C LEU A 58 -3.98 8.40 5.07
N ILE A 59 -3.64 7.69 6.15
CA ILE A 59 -2.48 7.97 6.99
C ILE A 59 -1.50 6.81 6.83
N LEU A 60 -0.36 7.06 6.19
CA LEU A 60 0.64 6.04 5.87
C LEU A 60 1.61 5.86 7.03
N VAL A 61 1.60 4.68 7.66
CA VAL A 61 2.50 4.33 8.77
C VAL A 61 3.39 3.17 8.36
N GLY A 62 4.71 3.30 8.57
CA GLY A 62 5.69 2.27 8.19
C GLY A 62 6.00 2.19 6.68
N PHE A 63 5.58 3.20 5.90
CA PHE A 63 5.92 3.34 4.48
C PHE A 63 7.31 3.96 4.32
N ASP A 64 8.33 3.30 4.87
CA ASP A 64 9.68 3.88 4.98
C ASP A 64 10.36 3.98 3.61
N MET A 65 10.15 2.97 2.76
CA MET A 65 10.74 2.87 1.42
C MET A 65 12.27 3.03 1.45
N ARG A 66 12.96 2.38 2.39
CA ARG A 66 14.41 2.50 2.61
C ARG A 66 15.00 1.16 3.02
N LEU A 67 16.28 0.94 2.74
CA LEU A 67 17.05 -0.22 3.24
C LEU A 67 18.21 0.18 4.15
N ASP A 68 18.63 1.45 4.12
CA ASP A 68 19.76 1.96 4.90
C ASP A 68 19.49 2.03 6.42
N ARG A 69 18.25 1.75 6.83
CA ARG A 69 17.80 1.69 8.23
C ARG A 69 17.28 0.31 8.64
N GLY A 70 17.58 -0.72 7.84
CA GLY A 70 17.04 -2.07 7.98
C GLY A 70 16.13 -2.44 6.82
N ILE A 71 15.92 -3.75 6.63
CA ILE A 71 15.15 -4.30 5.50
C ILE A 71 13.65 -4.32 5.81
N HIS A 72 13.30 -4.71 7.04
CA HIS A 72 11.97 -4.63 7.62
C HIS A 72 12.09 -4.29 9.11
N TRP A 73 11.00 -3.86 9.74
CA TRP A 73 10.97 -3.63 11.19
C TRP A 73 11.30 -4.89 12.01
N HIS A 74 10.95 -6.08 11.48
CA HIS A 74 11.24 -7.39 12.08
C HIS A 74 12.54 -8.02 11.57
N GLY A 75 13.36 -7.28 10.82
CA GLY A 75 14.56 -7.82 10.18
C GLY A 75 14.26 -8.67 8.94
N LYS A 76 15.21 -9.49 8.50
CA LYS A 76 15.07 -10.28 7.28
C LYS A 76 14.01 -11.35 7.43
N HIS A 77 13.27 -11.61 6.36
CA HIS A 77 12.48 -12.83 6.30
C HIS A 77 13.37 -14.08 6.29
N ASP A 78 12.84 -15.17 6.85
CA ASP A 78 13.44 -16.49 6.81
C ASP A 78 13.53 -17.04 5.37
N ARG A 79 14.31 -18.12 5.23
CA ARG A 79 14.56 -18.77 3.94
C ARG A 79 13.24 -19.18 3.27
N GLY A 80 13.09 -18.81 1.99
CA GLY A 80 11.90 -19.09 1.18
C GLY A 80 11.01 -17.88 0.94
N LEU A 81 11.27 -16.77 1.63
CA LEU A 81 10.60 -15.49 1.41
C LEU A 81 11.56 -14.45 0.83
N ASN A 82 11.02 -13.58 -0.01
CA ASN A 82 11.79 -12.52 -0.65
C ASN A 82 11.97 -11.34 0.30
N ASN A 83 13.18 -10.78 0.32
CA ASN A 83 13.46 -9.49 0.95
C ASN A 83 13.61 -8.43 -0.16
N PRO A 84 13.25 -7.16 0.10
CA PRO A 84 13.40 -6.09 -0.88
C PRO A 84 14.87 -5.83 -1.25
N THR A 85 15.08 -5.50 -2.52
CA THR A 85 16.33 -4.95 -3.05
C THR A 85 16.21 -3.44 -3.27
N GLU A 86 17.32 -2.75 -3.48
CA GLU A 86 17.32 -1.32 -3.85
C GLU A 86 16.45 -1.03 -5.08
N ARG A 87 16.47 -1.93 -6.07
CA ARG A 87 15.59 -1.83 -7.26
C ARG A 87 14.12 -1.92 -6.88
N ASN A 88 13.75 -2.80 -5.94
CA ASN A 88 12.37 -2.89 -5.47
C ASN A 88 11.96 -1.59 -4.79
N ILE A 89 12.78 -1.08 -3.88
CA ILE A 89 12.51 0.17 -3.17
C ILE A 89 12.36 1.35 -4.14
N ALA A 90 13.29 1.52 -5.08
CA ALA A 90 13.21 2.60 -6.07
C ALA A 90 11.92 2.52 -6.91
N LYS A 91 11.54 1.31 -7.34
CA LYS A 91 10.27 1.07 -8.04
C LYS A 91 9.08 1.45 -7.18
N TRP A 92 9.02 1.00 -5.93
CA TRP A 92 7.88 1.25 -5.04
C TRP A 92 7.71 2.73 -4.70
N ARG A 93 8.82 3.46 -4.46
CA ARG A 93 8.78 4.93 -4.29
C ARG A 93 8.14 5.60 -5.50
N GLY A 94 8.67 5.33 -6.69
CA GLY A 94 8.19 5.95 -7.92
C GLY A 94 6.71 5.67 -8.20
N ILE A 95 6.24 4.45 -7.93
CA ILE A 95 4.82 4.09 -8.09
C ILE A 95 3.94 4.81 -7.08
N ILE A 96 4.31 4.74 -5.81
CA ILE A 96 3.47 5.29 -4.74
C ILE A 96 3.42 6.81 -4.87
N ASP A 97 4.57 7.49 -4.97
CA ASP A 97 4.59 8.95 -5.19
C ASP A 97 3.87 9.33 -6.52
N GLY A 98 4.04 8.54 -7.57
CA GLY A 98 3.35 8.73 -8.85
C GLY A 98 1.82 8.63 -8.78
N CYS A 99 1.26 8.02 -7.73
CA CYS A 99 -0.19 7.96 -7.53
C CYS A 99 -0.78 9.22 -6.90
N ALA A 100 0.04 10.15 -6.39
CA ALA A 100 -0.45 11.35 -5.71
C ALA A 100 -1.46 12.18 -6.55
N PRO A 101 -1.23 12.46 -7.85
CA PRO A 101 -2.21 13.18 -8.68
C PRO A 101 -3.54 12.44 -8.76
N ARG A 102 -3.51 11.12 -8.99
CA ARG A 102 -4.71 10.31 -9.10
C ARG A 102 -5.49 10.25 -7.79
N LEU A 103 -4.81 10.13 -6.66
CA LEU A 103 -5.46 10.14 -5.34
C LEU A 103 -6.10 11.49 -5.05
N ALA A 104 -5.44 12.59 -5.43
CA ALA A 104 -6.00 13.94 -5.30
C ALA A 104 -7.25 14.14 -6.19
N GLU A 105 -7.24 13.68 -7.45
CA GLU A 105 -8.41 13.69 -8.34
C GLU A 105 -9.60 12.94 -7.75
N LEU A 106 -9.34 11.86 -7.01
CA LEU A 106 -10.35 11.06 -6.33
C LEU A 106 -10.81 11.68 -5.00
N GLY A 107 -10.30 12.85 -4.63
CA GLY A 107 -10.63 13.53 -3.37
C GLY A 107 -10.06 12.84 -2.13
N VAL A 108 -8.97 12.07 -2.29
CA VAL A 108 -8.33 11.33 -1.20
C VAL A 108 -7.12 12.10 -0.70
N ALA A 109 -7.22 12.62 0.54
CA ALA A 109 -6.08 13.22 1.23
C ALA A 109 -5.14 12.12 1.74
N VAL A 110 -3.85 12.25 1.46
CA VAL A 110 -2.83 11.29 1.90
C VAL A 110 -1.80 12.00 2.76
N ILE A 111 -1.56 11.45 3.95
CA ILE A 111 -0.58 11.98 4.92
C ILE A 111 0.44 10.89 5.19
N ASN A 112 1.72 11.25 5.13
CA ASN A 112 2.81 10.36 5.50
C ASN A 112 3.16 10.53 6.98
N ALA A 113 2.81 9.52 7.78
CA ALA A 113 3.09 9.48 9.21
C ALA A 113 4.38 8.72 9.57
N SER A 114 5.24 8.45 8.59
CA SER A 114 6.61 7.94 8.82
C SER A 114 7.62 9.04 8.55
N ALA A 115 8.20 9.60 9.62
CA ALA A 115 9.18 10.69 9.53
C ALA A 115 10.41 10.29 8.69
N VAL A 116 10.82 9.02 8.76
CA VAL A 116 12.00 8.49 8.07
C VAL A 116 11.76 8.15 6.61
N SER A 117 10.49 8.15 6.18
CA SER A 117 10.06 7.75 4.85
C SER A 117 10.77 8.50 3.73
N ALA A 118 11.12 7.78 2.68
CA ALA A 118 11.67 8.33 1.44
C ALA A 118 10.60 8.70 0.39
N LEU A 119 9.31 8.64 0.75
CA LEU A 119 8.24 9.19 -0.09
C LEU A 119 8.23 10.73 -0.01
N GLU A 120 8.05 11.37 -1.15
CA GLU A 120 8.15 12.83 -1.29
C GLU A 120 6.84 13.49 -1.72
N ALA A 121 5.89 12.75 -2.29
CA ALA A 121 4.68 13.33 -2.85
C ALA A 121 3.58 13.66 -1.82
N TYR A 122 3.79 13.32 -0.54
CA TYR A 122 2.79 13.46 0.51
C TYR A 122 3.29 14.30 1.67
N PRO A 123 2.45 15.19 2.24
CA PRO A 123 2.80 15.94 3.44
C PRO A 123 3.14 14.99 4.60
N LYS A 124 4.20 15.31 5.33
CA LYS A 124 4.62 14.58 6.51
C LYS A 124 4.05 15.20 7.77
N MET A 125 3.48 14.37 8.64
CA MET A 125 3.00 14.75 9.97
C MET A 125 3.35 13.63 10.96
N SER A 126 3.37 13.91 12.26
CA SER A 126 3.34 12.83 13.24
C SER A 126 2.01 12.07 13.14
N LEU A 127 1.99 10.82 13.61
CA LEU A 127 0.76 10.04 13.67
C LEU A 127 -0.33 10.74 14.50
N ILE A 128 0.05 11.38 15.61
CA ILE A 128 -0.90 12.06 16.50
C ILE A 128 -1.53 13.27 15.80
N GLU A 129 -0.74 14.08 15.10
CA GLU A 129 -1.26 15.23 14.33
C GLU A 129 -2.18 14.77 13.19
N ALA A 130 -1.79 13.73 12.44
CA ALA A 130 -2.57 13.22 11.31
C ALA A 130 -3.95 12.66 11.73
N LEU A 131 -4.05 12.15 12.96
CA LEU A 131 -5.32 11.67 13.53
C LEU A 131 -6.26 12.83 13.92
N GLN A 132 -5.72 14.02 14.16
CA GLN A 132 -6.46 15.18 14.66
C GLN A 132 -6.85 16.19 13.58
N CYS A 133 -6.23 16.13 12.40
CA CYS A 133 -6.53 17.02 11.27
C CYS A 133 -7.71 16.57 10.40
#